data_AF-A0A8C2BUS8-F1
#
_entry.id   AF-A0A8C2BUS8-F1
#
_cell.length_a   1.000
_cell.length_b   1.000
_cell.length_c   1.000
_cell.angle_alpha   90.00
_cell.angle_beta   90.00
_cell.angle_gamma   90.00
#
_symmetry.space_group_name_H-M   'P 1'
#
loop_
_entity.id
_entity.type
_entity.pdbx_description
1 polymer ?
#
loop_
_entity_poly.entity_id
_entity_poly.type
_entity_poly.pdbx_seq_one_letter_code
_entity_poly.pdbx_strand_id
1 'polypeptide(L)'
;MRQLLSGLDFLHTNTVIHRDLKPDNVLVSSRGEVKIADFGLARIYTYHIALTPCVVTLWYRAPEVLLQSSYMSSVDMWSAGCIFAELFLLRPLFRGFTEIQQLQKIFEVIGLPSEEDWPIESPVCYSPAWAEKKPTKQLLPSLAHEENDLLSQFLAFNPVHRISACRALAHPFLADCNSEDE
;
A
#
# COMPACT_ATOMS: atom_id res chain seq x y z
N MET A 1 -9.19 4.10 9.83
CA MET A 1 -7.82 4.31 9.32
C MET A 1 -6.82 4.74 10.39
N ARG A 2 -7.13 5.74 11.24
CA ARG A 2 -6.22 6.23 12.30
C ARG A 2 -5.58 5.11 13.13
N GLN A 3 -6.38 4.22 13.73
CA GLN A 3 -5.87 3.12 14.57
C GLN A 3 -4.91 2.17 13.81
N LEU A 4 -5.18 1.87 12.53
CA LEU A 4 -4.29 1.07 11.69
C LEU A 4 -2.94 1.75 11.48
N LEU A 5 -2.95 3.06 11.17
CA LEU A 5 -1.72 3.84 11.00
C LEU A 5 -0.95 3.99 12.31
N SER A 6 -1.61 4.17 13.44
CA SER A 6 -0.95 4.17 14.76
C SER A 6 -0.27 2.84 15.05
N GLY A 7 -0.90 1.72 14.67
CA GLY A 7 -0.28 0.40 14.76
C GLY A 7 0.94 0.25 13.86
N LEU A 8 0.87 0.70 12.61
CA LEU A 8 2.00 0.67 11.67
C LEU A 8 3.14 1.58 12.12
N ASP A 9 2.85 2.77 12.62
CA ASP A 9 3.85 3.70 13.15
C ASP A 9 4.62 3.09 14.32
N PHE A 10 3.91 2.41 15.24
CA PHE A 10 4.52 1.66 16.32
C PHE A 10 5.44 0.54 15.79
N LEU A 11 4.99 -0.25 14.82
CA LEU A 11 5.79 -1.33 14.23
C LEU A 11 7.06 -0.78 13.56
N HIS A 12 6.91 0.25 12.72
CA HIS A 12 8.01 0.82 11.93
C HIS A 12 9.04 1.51 12.83
N THR A 13 8.61 2.20 13.89
CA THR A 13 9.49 2.78 14.91
C THR A 13 10.31 1.71 15.65
N ASN A 14 9.73 0.52 15.83
CA ASN A 14 10.40 -0.63 16.42
C ASN A 14 11.09 -1.52 15.38
N THR A 15 11.34 -1.02 14.16
CA THR A 15 12.04 -1.72 13.07
C THR A 15 11.38 -3.03 12.60
N VAL A 16 10.07 -3.18 12.84
CA VAL A 16 9.27 -4.32 12.38
C VAL A 16 8.50 -3.95 11.12
N ILE A 17 8.60 -4.78 10.08
CA ILE A 17 7.82 -4.66 8.84
C ILE A 17 6.82 -5.83 8.79
N HIS A 18 5.55 -5.54 8.53
CA HIS A 18 4.47 -6.54 8.54
C HIS A 18 4.50 -7.44 7.30
N ARG A 19 4.61 -6.85 6.10
CA ARG A 19 4.76 -7.48 4.76
C ARG A 19 3.57 -8.25 4.21
N ASP A 20 2.60 -8.64 5.03
CA ASP A 20 1.36 -9.28 4.59
C ASP A 20 0.12 -8.54 5.09
N LEU A 21 0.16 -7.21 5.03
CA LEU A 21 -0.97 -6.41 5.50
C LEU A 21 -2.13 -6.52 4.49
N LYS A 22 -3.28 -7.00 4.97
CA LYS A 22 -4.52 -7.20 4.21
C LYS A 22 -5.71 -7.15 5.19
N PRO A 23 -6.96 -6.97 4.71
CA PRO A 23 -8.12 -6.89 5.58
C PRO A 23 -8.27 -8.06 6.56
N ASP A 24 -7.98 -9.30 6.13
CA ASP A 24 -8.02 -10.49 6.98
C ASP A 24 -7.08 -10.41 8.21
N ASN A 25 -6.00 -9.62 8.09
CA ASN A 25 -4.99 -9.42 9.14
C ASN A 25 -5.23 -8.13 9.96
N VAL A 26 -6.36 -7.45 9.73
CA VAL A 26 -6.79 -6.26 10.48
C VAL A 26 -8.05 -6.61 11.26
N LEU A 27 -7.85 -7.02 12.52
CA LEU A 27 -8.93 -7.45 13.40
C LEU A 27 -9.67 -6.25 13.99
N VAL A 28 -10.99 -6.39 14.14
CA VAL A 28 -11.84 -5.38 14.78
C VAL A 28 -12.54 -5.99 15.98
N SER A 29 -12.32 -5.42 17.17
CA SER A 29 -12.99 -5.88 18.40
C SER A 29 -14.45 -5.43 18.42
N SER A 30 -15.25 -6.03 19.31
CA SER A 30 -16.65 -5.61 19.54
C SER A 30 -16.79 -4.17 20.05
N ARG A 31 -15.68 -3.56 20.48
CA ARG A 31 -15.61 -2.15 20.91
C ARG A 31 -15.14 -1.21 19.79
N GLY A 32 -14.96 -1.71 18.57
CA GLY A 32 -14.45 -0.92 17.45
C GLY A 32 -12.93 -0.67 17.49
N GLU A 33 -12.19 -1.44 18.29
CA GLU A 33 -10.72 -1.32 18.34
C GLU A 33 -10.11 -2.13 17.19
N VAL A 34 -9.19 -1.50 16.45
CA VAL A 34 -8.48 -2.12 15.35
C VAL A 34 -7.13 -2.66 15.84
N LYS A 35 -6.83 -3.92 15.54
CA LYS A 35 -5.56 -4.58 15.89
C LYS A 35 -4.96 -5.25 14.65
N ILE A 36 -3.67 -5.00 14.42
CA ILE A 36 -2.89 -5.69 13.40
C ILE A 36 -2.55 -7.08 13.93
N ALA A 37 -2.78 -8.12 13.14
CA ALA A 37 -2.55 -9.51 13.48
C ALA A 37 -1.76 -10.22 12.37
N ASP A 38 -1.37 -11.48 12.62
CA ASP A 38 -0.62 -12.34 11.71
C ASP A 38 0.76 -11.77 11.29
N PHE A 39 1.66 -11.76 12.26
CA PHE A 39 3.07 -11.45 12.07
C PHE A 39 3.87 -12.65 11.54
N GLY A 40 3.22 -13.69 10.98
CA GLY A 40 3.89 -14.89 10.48
C GLY A 40 4.90 -14.60 9.35
N LEU A 41 4.70 -13.49 8.65
CA LEU A 41 5.63 -12.95 7.66
C LEU A 41 6.34 -11.69 8.15
N ALA A 42 6.22 -11.27 9.41
CA ALA A 42 6.97 -10.13 9.91
C ALA A 42 8.44 -10.48 10.10
N ARG A 43 9.34 -9.57 9.74
CA ARG A 43 10.79 -9.77 9.91
C ARG A 43 11.51 -8.48 10.29
N ILE A 44 12.58 -8.66 11.05
CA ILE A 44 13.63 -7.66 11.31
C ILE A 44 14.57 -7.69 10.10
N TYR A 45 14.97 -6.51 9.60
CA TYR A 45 15.84 -6.27 8.42
C TYR A 45 16.74 -7.45 7.98
N THR A 46 16.48 -8.07 6.82
CA THR A 46 17.44 -8.97 6.15
C THR A 46 17.34 -8.89 4.62
N TYR A 47 18.50 -8.86 3.95
CA TYR A 47 18.73 -8.45 2.55
C TYR A 47 18.44 -9.54 1.47
N HIS A 48 17.95 -10.72 1.81
CA HIS A 48 17.72 -11.79 0.81
C HIS A 48 16.43 -12.56 1.09
N ILE A 49 15.58 -12.69 0.06
CA ILE A 49 14.29 -13.38 0.16
C ILE A 49 14.16 -14.33 -1.03
N ALA A 50 14.11 -15.62 -0.72
CA ALA A 50 13.62 -16.64 -1.64
C ALA A 50 12.08 -16.63 -1.61
N LEU A 51 11.47 -16.43 -2.76
CA LEU A 51 10.02 -16.49 -2.97
C LEU A 51 9.57 -17.96 -2.95
N THR A 52 8.93 -18.42 -1.87
CA THR A 52 8.20 -19.70 -1.91
C THR A 52 6.83 -19.46 -2.52
N PRO A 53 6.45 -20.13 -3.62
CA PRO A 53 5.14 -19.97 -4.25
C PRO A 53 4.10 -20.78 -3.47
N CYS A 54 3.58 -20.20 -2.39
CA CYS A 54 2.25 -20.53 -1.90
C CYS A 54 1.26 -19.57 -2.55
N VAL A 55 0.03 -20.02 -2.80
CA VAL A 55 -1.06 -19.19 -3.33
C VAL A 55 -1.38 -18.10 -2.29
N VAL A 56 -0.68 -16.97 -2.39
CA VAL A 56 -0.83 -15.80 -1.50
C VAL A 56 -1.48 -14.69 -2.31
N THR A 57 -2.48 -14.04 -1.73
CA THR A 57 -3.18 -12.90 -2.32
C THR A 57 -2.19 -11.78 -2.67
N LEU A 58 -2.10 -11.42 -3.95
CA LEU A 58 -1.21 -10.37 -4.46
C LEU A 58 -1.78 -8.95 -4.30
N TRP A 59 -3.06 -8.83 -3.96
CA TRP A 59 -3.87 -7.61 -4.12
C TRP A 59 -3.36 -6.39 -3.35
N TYR A 60 -2.66 -6.62 -2.24
CA TYR A 60 -2.12 -5.58 -1.36
C TYR A 60 -0.59 -5.45 -1.46
N ARG A 61 0.04 -6.18 -2.39
CA ARG A 61 1.50 -6.20 -2.54
C ARG A 61 1.99 -4.97 -3.30
N ALA A 62 3.03 -4.34 -2.77
CA ALA A 62 3.65 -3.15 -3.35
C ALA A 62 4.37 -3.45 -4.68
N PRO A 63 4.45 -2.48 -5.61
CA PRO A 63 5.07 -2.68 -6.92
C PRO A 63 6.54 -3.11 -6.82
N GLU A 64 7.32 -2.57 -5.88
CA GLU A 64 8.72 -2.96 -5.70
C GLU A 64 8.88 -4.44 -5.31
N VAL A 65 7.92 -5.03 -4.60
CA VAL A 65 7.93 -6.45 -4.25
C VAL A 65 7.57 -7.31 -5.46
N LEU A 66 6.61 -6.86 -6.28
CA LEU A 66 6.23 -7.54 -7.54
C LEU A 66 7.35 -7.48 -8.58
N LEU A 67 8.15 -6.42 -8.57
CA LEU A 67 9.32 -6.21 -9.40
C LEU A 67 10.59 -6.83 -8.81
N GLN A 68 10.49 -7.59 -7.71
CA GLN A 68 11.61 -8.26 -7.06
C GLN A 68 12.79 -7.31 -6.72
N SER A 69 12.46 -6.05 -6.41
CA SER A 69 13.41 -5.01 -6.01
C SER A 69 13.57 -4.99 -4.48
N SER A 70 14.61 -4.28 -4.02
CA SER A 70 14.82 -4.04 -2.60
C SER A 70 13.65 -3.26 -2.00
N TYR A 71 13.22 -3.63 -0.80
CA TYR A 71 12.07 -2.99 -0.16
C TYR A 71 12.25 -2.81 1.35
N MET A 72 11.48 -1.88 1.91
CA MET A 72 11.54 -1.48 3.32
C MET A 72 10.11 -1.33 3.90
N SER A 73 9.94 -0.59 4.99
CA SER A 73 8.64 -0.37 5.66
C SER A 73 7.57 0.27 4.77
N SER A 74 7.97 0.93 3.67
CA SER A 74 7.08 1.50 2.65
C SER A 74 6.10 0.49 2.07
N VAL A 75 6.42 -0.81 2.05
CA VAL A 75 5.52 -1.85 1.51
C VAL A 75 4.23 -1.95 2.30
N ASP A 76 4.29 -1.79 3.63
CA ASP A 76 3.10 -1.81 4.48
C ASP A 76 2.22 -0.58 4.22
N MET A 77 2.85 0.55 3.87
CA MET A 77 2.13 1.79 3.54
C MET A 77 1.37 1.68 2.22
N TRP A 78 1.91 0.94 1.25
CA TRP A 78 1.18 0.59 0.03
C TRP A 78 -0.04 -0.29 0.33
N SER A 79 0.15 -1.34 1.13
CA SER A 79 -0.93 -2.22 1.56
C SER A 79 -2.01 -1.45 2.34
N ALA A 80 -1.61 -0.51 3.20
CA ALA A 80 -2.51 0.39 3.90
C ALA A 80 -3.32 1.28 2.94
N GLY A 81 -2.70 1.78 1.87
CA GLY A 81 -3.41 2.49 0.79
C GLY A 81 -4.43 1.64 0.05
N CYS A 82 -4.09 0.38 -0.22
CA CYS A 82 -5.02 -0.58 -0.83
C CYS A 82 -6.24 -0.85 0.08
N ILE A 83 -6.01 -1.07 1.38
CA ILE A 83 -7.07 -1.23 2.39
C ILE A 83 -7.90 0.06 2.49
N PHE A 84 -7.24 1.22 2.50
CA PHE A 84 -7.90 2.52 2.57
C PHE A 84 -8.88 2.72 1.41
N ALA A 85 -8.45 2.46 0.17
CA ALA A 85 -9.35 2.50 -0.99
C ALA A 85 -10.49 1.48 -0.90
N GLU A 86 -10.21 0.27 -0.41
CA GLU A 86 -11.21 -0.80 -0.28
C GLU A 86 -12.32 -0.44 0.72
N LEU A 87 -12.04 0.34 1.76
CA LEU A 87 -13.06 0.82 2.70
C LEU A 87 -14.14 1.68 2.00
N PHE A 88 -13.76 2.43 0.96
CA PHE A 88 -14.73 3.22 0.17
C PHE A 88 -15.36 2.41 -0.97
N LEU A 89 -14.57 1.54 -1.61
CA LEU A 89 -15.02 0.78 -2.77
C LEU A 89 -15.86 -0.46 -2.40
N LEU A 90 -15.75 -0.94 -1.16
CA LEU A 90 -16.30 -2.21 -0.68
C LEU A 90 -15.86 -3.42 -1.53
N ARG A 91 -14.72 -3.28 -2.20
CA ARG A 91 -14.05 -4.32 -2.99
C ARG A 91 -12.55 -4.00 -3.10
N PRO A 92 -11.68 -5.00 -3.28
CA PRO A 92 -10.25 -4.76 -3.44
C PRO A 92 -9.95 -3.84 -4.63
N LEU A 93 -9.00 -2.92 -4.43
CA LEU A 93 -8.58 -1.95 -5.44
C LEU A 93 -7.91 -2.63 -6.65
N PHE A 94 -6.99 -3.55 -6.39
CA PHE A 94 -6.22 -4.27 -7.40
C PHE A 94 -6.48 -5.77 -7.30
N ARG A 95 -6.94 -6.40 -8.39
CA ARG A 95 -7.31 -7.82 -8.42
C ARG A 95 -6.58 -8.57 -9.53
N GLY A 96 -5.26 -8.68 -9.42
CA GLY A 96 -4.42 -9.51 -10.27
C GLY A 96 -4.30 -10.94 -9.73
N PHE A 97 -4.13 -11.90 -10.63
CA PHE A 97 -3.91 -13.31 -10.29
C PHE A 97 -2.47 -13.77 -10.56
N THR A 98 -1.69 -12.95 -11.27
CA THR A 98 -0.25 -13.11 -11.48
C THR A 98 0.44 -11.79 -11.17
N GLU A 99 1.76 -11.80 -10.95
CA GLU A 99 2.52 -10.57 -10.65
C GLU A 99 2.41 -9.56 -11.79
N ILE A 100 2.46 -10.03 -13.04
CA ILE A 100 2.26 -9.21 -14.24
C ILE A 100 0.85 -8.63 -14.28
N GLN A 101 -0.20 -9.44 -14.07
CA GLN A 101 -1.57 -8.91 -14.04
C GLN A 101 -1.79 -7.93 -12.90
N GLN A 102 -1.16 -8.16 -11.75
CA GLN A 102 -1.23 -7.25 -10.61
C GLN A 102 -0.57 -5.90 -10.96
N LEU A 103 0.60 -5.90 -11.59
CA LEU A 103 1.25 -4.68 -12.10
C LEU A 103 0.37 -3.94 -13.13
N GLN A 104 -0.25 -4.66 -14.08
CA GLN A 104 -1.20 -4.04 -15.03
C GLN A 104 -2.34 -3.33 -14.29
N LYS A 105 -2.95 -3.99 -13.29
CA LYS A 105 -4.02 -3.40 -12.48
C LYS A 105 -3.56 -2.18 -11.68
N ILE A 106 -2.32 -2.17 -11.21
CA ILE A 106 -1.72 -1.02 -10.54
C ILE A 106 -1.64 0.17 -11.51
N PHE A 107 -1.04 -0.04 -12.69
CA PHE A 107 -0.86 1.03 -13.68
C PHE A 107 -2.17 1.52 -14.31
N GLU A 108 -3.22 0.70 -14.32
CA GLU A 108 -4.58 1.14 -14.69
C GLU A 108 -5.13 2.25 -13.76
N VAL A 109 -4.65 2.34 -12.51
CA VAL A 109 -5.11 3.32 -11.51
C VAL A 109 -4.11 4.45 -11.33
N ILE A 110 -2.85 4.13 -11.03
CA ILE A 110 -1.83 5.14 -10.69
C ILE A 110 -1.13 5.72 -11.93
N GLY A 111 -1.33 5.12 -13.10
CA GLY A 111 -0.58 5.42 -14.32
C GLY A 111 0.75 4.66 -14.40
N LEU A 112 1.37 4.69 -15.58
CA LEU A 112 2.71 4.14 -15.77
C LEU A 112 3.72 5.10 -15.11
N PRO A 113 4.55 4.64 -14.14
CA PRO A 113 5.65 5.45 -13.60
C PRO A 113 6.66 5.84 -14.67
N SER A 114 7.50 6.82 -14.36
CA SER A 114 8.63 7.17 -15.22
C SER A 114 9.63 6.01 -15.32
N GLU A 115 10.42 5.98 -16.39
CA GLU A 115 11.53 5.03 -16.50
C GLU A 115 12.60 5.26 -15.42
N GLU A 116 12.78 6.51 -14.98
CA GLU A 116 13.72 6.89 -13.91
C GLU A 116 13.33 6.30 -12.55
N ASP A 117 12.03 6.16 -12.28
CA ASP A 117 11.52 5.55 -11.06
C ASP A 117 11.54 4.01 -11.11
N TRP A 118 11.83 3.42 -12.27
CA TRP A 118 11.82 1.96 -12.43
C TRP A 118 13.04 1.31 -11.78
N PRO A 119 12.89 0.27 -10.94
CA PRO A 119 14.03 -0.37 -10.29
C PRO A 119 15.01 -1.01 -11.28
N ILE A 120 16.30 -0.69 -11.13
CA ILE A 120 17.37 -1.15 -12.03
C ILE A 120 17.59 -2.66 -11.89
N GLU A 121 17.43 -3.19 -10.67
CA GLU A 121 17.61 -4.61 -10.35
C GLU A 121 16.41 -5.49 -10.77
N SER A 122 15.31 -4.89 -11.23
CA SER A 122 14.09 -5.63 -11.56
C SER A 122 14.32 -6.58 -12.74
N PRO A 123 13.91 -7.86 -12.65
CA PRO A 123 13.93 -8.77 -13.79
C PRO A 123 12.85 -8.41 -14.83
N VAL A 124 11.86 -7.60 -14.45
CA VAL A 124 10.85 -7.05 -15.37
C VAL A 124 11.35 -5.72 -15.89
N CYS A 125 11.59 -5.62 -17.20
CA CYS A 125 12.02 -4.40 -17.85
C CYS A 125 10.88 -3.37 -17.94
N TYR A 126 11.23 -2.09 -17.86
CA TYR A 126 10.34 -1.01 -18.21
C TYR A 126 9.88 -1.13 -19.67
N SER A 127 8.61 -0.81 -19.94
CA SER A 127 8.07 -0.79 -21.29
C SER A 127 6.91 0.20 -21.42
N PRO A 128 6.91 1.10 -22.42
CA PRO A 128 5.75 1.96 -22.68
C PRO A 128 4.45 1.19 -22.96
N ALA A 129 4.53 -0.10 -23.32
CA ALA A 129 3.36 -0.95 -23.55
C ALA A 129 2.48 -1.15 -22.30
N TRP A 130 2.99 -0.89 -21.11
CA TRP A 130 2.21 -0.92 -19.86
C TRP A 130 1.17 0.22 -19.77
N ALA A 131 1.36 1.32 -20.53
CA ALA A 131 0.47 2.48 -20.51
C ALA A 131 -0.76 2.30 -21.41
N GLU A 132 -1.70 1.44 -21.02
CA GLU A 132 -2.96 1.28 -21.75
C GLU A 132 -3.94 2.46 -21.55
N LYS A 133 -3.74 3.29 -20.52
CA LYS A 133 -4.61 4.44 -20.18
C LYS A 133 -3.82 5.71 -19.89
N LYS A 134 -4.47 6.86 -20.13
CA LYS A 134 -3.93 8.18 -19.78
C LYS A 134 -3.95 8.37 -18.24
N PRO A 135 -2.94 9.03 -17.65
CA PRO A 135 -2.92 9.34 -16.23
C PRO A 135 -4.14 10.18 -15.84
N THR A 136 -4.80 9.82 -14.75
CA THR A 136 -5.93 10.58 -14.20
C THR A 136 -5.44 11.42 -13.03
N LYS A 137 -5.85 12.70 -12.94
CA LYS A 137 -5.47 13.59 -11.82
C LYS A 137 -5.99 13.11 -10.46
N GLN A 138 -7.04 12.30 -10.46
CA GLN A 138 -7.63 11.67 -9.28
C GLN A 138 -7.57 10.16 -9.46
N LEU A 139 -7.04 9.44 -8.48
CA LEU A 139 -6.94 7.98 -8.54
C LEU A 139 -8.33 7.34 -8.56
N LEU A 140 -9.21 7.81 -7.68
CA LEU A 140 -10.61 7.40 -7.61
C LEU A 140 -11.55 8.61 -7.68
N PRO A 141 -12.23 8.84 -8.83
CA PRO A 141 -13.10 10.02 -9.01
C PRO A 141 -14.27 10.13 -8.03
N SER A 142 -14.61 9.05 -7.32
CA SER A 142 -15.67 9.02 -6.31
C SER A 142 -15.24 9.54 -4.92
N LEU A 143 -13.94 9.74 -4.70
CA LEU A 143 -13.42 10.27 -3.44
C LEU A 143 -13.40 11.80 -3.47
N ALA A 144 -13.60 12.44 -2.31
CA ALA A 144 -13.35 13.86 -2.17
C ALA A 144 -11.84 14.15 -2.17
N HIS A 145 -11.50 15.44 -2.10
CA HIS A 145 -10.14 15.90 -2.37
C HIS A 145 -9.12 15.31 -1.38
N GLU A 146 -9.43 15.34 -0.08
CA GLU A 146 -8.50 14.92 0.96
C GLU A 146 -8.31 13.39 1.02
N GLU A 147 -9.36 12.60 0.72
CA GLU A 147 -9.18 11.15 0.67
C GLU A 147 -8.36 10.75 -0.55
N ASN A 148 -8.58 11.41 -1.70
CA ASN A 148 -7.80 11.15 -2.90
C ASN A 148 -6.33 11.59 -2.73
N ASP A 149 -6.10 12.72 -2.07
CA ASP A 149 -4.75 13.20 -1.75
C ASP A 149 -4.00 12.19 -0.88
N LEU A 150 -4.59 11.77 0.25
CA LEU A 150 -3.98 10.77 1.12
C LEU A 150 -3.77 9.43 0.38
N LEU A 151 -4.74 8.99 -0.42
CA LEU A 151 -4.62 7.77 -1.21
C LEU A 151 -3.46 7.85 -2.21
N SER A 152 -3.28 9.00 -2.86
CA SER A 152 -2.18 9.22 -3.80
C SER A 152 -0.80 9.16 -3.11
N GLN A 153 -0.72 9.64 -1.87
CA GLN A 153 0.49 9.59 -1.08
C GLN A 153 0.82 8.16 -0.58
N PHE A 154 -0.19 7.32 -0.32
CA PHE A 154 0.02 5.89 -0.06
C PHE A 154 0.44 5.11 -1.31
N LEU A 155 -0.14 5.45 -2.46
CA LEU A 155 0.06 4.72 -3.73
C LEU A 155 1.12 5.34 -4.63
N ALA A 156 2.06 6.11 -4.05
CA ALA A 156 3.26 6.52 -4.74
C ALA A 156 4.07 5.28 -5.16
N PHE A 157 4.38 5.19 -6.46
CA PHE A 157 5.11 4.05 -7.03
C PHE A 157 6.50 3.95 -6.41
N ASN A 158 7.28 5.03 -6.46
CA ASN A 158 8.60 5.10 -5.85
C ASN A 158 8.47 5.05 -4.31
N PRO A 159 9.03 4.03 -3.64
CA PRO A 159 8.87 3.85 -2.20
C PRO A 159 9.45 5.00 -1.37
N VAL A 160 10.42 5.75 -1.89
CA VAL A 160 11.02 6.91 -1.21
C VAL A 160 10.02 8.07 -1.09
N HIS A 161 9.11 8.19 -2.05
CA HIS A 161 8.08 9.23 -2.08
C HIS A 161 6.80 8.83 -1.35
N ARG A 162 6.70 7.57 -0.90
CA ARG A 162 5.52 7.05 -0.22
C ARG A 162 5.44 7.58 1.21
N ILE A 163 4.24 8.01 1.60
CA ILE A 163 4.00 8.59 2.94
C ILE A 163 4.29 7.57 4.05
N SER A 164 4.94 8.02 5.13
CA SER A 164 5.14 7.21 6.33
C SER A 164 3.89 7.21 7.22
N ALA A 165 3.76 6.24 8.12
CA ALA A 165 2.64 6.17 9.05
C ALA A 165 2.52 7.44 9.93
N CYS A 166 3.63 7.90 10.53
CA CYS A 166 3.70 9.17 11.25
C CYS A 166 3.18 10.37 10.43
N ARG A 167 3.62 10.52 9.18
CA ARG A 167 3.15 11.63 8.30
C ARG A 167 1.69 11.48 7.93
N ALA A 168 1.22 10.26 7.68
CA ALA A 168 -0.17 9.98 7.35
C ALA A 168 -1.11 10.30 8.53
N LEU A 169 -0.68 10.05 9.77
CA LEU A 169 -1.46 10.41 10.97
C LEU A 169 -1.66 11.93 11.12
N ALA A 170 -0.76 12.74 10.57
CA ALA A 170 -0.84 14.20 10.57
C ALA A 170 -1.56 14.78 9.33
N HIS A 171 -2.08 13.94 8.45
CA HIS A 171 -2.75 14.38 7.22
C HIS A 171 -4.13 15.03 7.52
N PRO A 172 -4.55 16.07 6.78
CA PRO A 172 -5.85 16.75 6.97
C PRO A 172 -7.06 15.82 7.05
N PHE A 173 -7.13 14.81 6.18
CA PHE A 173 -8.14 13.73 6.24
C PHE A 173 -8.32 13.09 7.63
N LEU A 174 -7.26 13.04 8.44
CA LEU A 174 -7.28 12.52 9.81
C LEU A 174 -7.16 13.62 10.87
N ALA A 175 -7.14 14.89 10.53
CA ALA A 175 -7.12 15.99 11.49
C ALA A 175 -8.53 16.28 12.03
N ASP A 176 -9.56 16.16 11.19
CA ASP A 176 -10.93 16.60 11.52
C ASP A 176 -11.71 15.65 12.46
N CYS A 177 -11.27 14.39 12.61
CA CYS A 177 -11.92 13.43 13.53
C CYS A 177 -11.71 13.73 15.03
N ASN A 178 -11.10 14.86 15.41
CA ASN A 178 -10.94 15.26 16.82
C ASN A 178 -12.10 16.13 17.33
N SER A 179 -13.17 16.31 16.56
CA SER A 179 -14.26 17.26 16.88
C SER A 179 -15.55 16.64 17.40
N GLU A 180 -15.65 15.31 17.53
CA GLU A 180 -16.89 14.63 17.96
C GLU A 180 -16.81 13.85 19.28
N ASP A 181 -15.69 13.91 20.00
CA ASP A 181 -15.48 13.22 21.30
C ASP A 181 -15.13 14.19 22.46
N GLU A 182 -15.85 15.31 22.59
CA GLU A 182 -15.92 16.10 23.84
C GLU A 182 -17.36 16.26 24.34
#